data_AF-A0A2W6AL98-F1
#
_entry.id   AF-A0A2W6AL98-F1
#
_cell.length_a   1.000
_cell.length_b   1.000
_cell.length_c   1.000
_cell.angle_alpha   90.00
_cell.angle_beta   90.00
_cell.angle_gamma   90.00
#
_symmetry.space_group_name_H-M   'P 1'
#
loop_
_entity.id
_entity.type
_entity.pdbx_description
1 polymer ?
#
loop_
_entity_poly.entity_id
_entity_poly.type
_entity_poly.pdbx_seq_one_letter_code
_entity_poly.pdbx_strand_id
1 'polypeptide(L)'
;MNVLKLAQAYPDHHFVFDSPRFDFYASTTYAWLRDAKEVERYARKTIKVSGDPLDDPRRAHWQPSRVSIARVDLAYSLFEQGQLEEAVHEATEAFKPFVRRDALLRAVELDTEVRATYGRTPEGRRFHEQVVAARRSMQPPAGESLYTATCPVTPRA
;
A
#
# COMPACT_ATOMS: atom_id res chain seq x y z
N MET A 1 18.55 -19.71 5.44
CA MET A 1 19.83 -18.98 5.53
C MET A 1 19.56 -17.68 6.28
N ASN A 2 20.14 -17.51 7.47
CA ASN A 2 19.74 -16.45 8.41
C ASN A 2 20.48 -15.14 8.07
N VAL A 3 19.76 -14.10 7.65
CA VAL A 3 20.31 -12.82 7.16
C VAL A 3 21.15 -12.12 8.25
N LEU A 4 20.80 -12.35 9.52
CA LEU A 4 21.56 -11.87 10.68
C LEU A 4 23.00 -12.41 10.73
N LYS A 5 23.26 -13.61 10.22
CA LYS A 5 24.61 -14.20 10.19
C LYS A 5 25.53 -13.58 9.13
N LEU A 6 24.98 -13.06 8.04
CA LEU A 6 25.77 -12.43 6.97
C LEU A 6 26.23 -11.02 7.37
N ALA A 7 25.39 -10.25 8.04
CA ALA A 7 25.76 -8.93 8.57
C ALA A 7 26.87 -9.03 9.64
N GLN A 8 26.87 -10.09 10.45
CA GLN A 8 27.85 -10.28 11.52
C GLN A 8 29.22 -10.78 11.02
N ALA A 9 29.27 -11.42 9.85
CA ALA A 9 30.51 -11.90 9.26
C ALA A 9 31.30 -10.81 8.51
N TYR A 10 30.64 -9.70 8.18
CA TYR A 10 31.16 -8.66 7.30
C TYR A 10 30.65 -7.27 7.72
N PRO A 11 31.15 -6.72 8.84
CA PRO A 11 30.65 -5.47 9.43
C PRO A 11 30.77 -4.25 8.50
N ASP A 12 31.69 -4.27 7.53
CA ASP A 12 31.90 -3.20 6.55
C ASP A 12 31.04 -3.36 5.26
N HIS A 13 30.33 -4.49 5.11
CA HIS A 13 29.49 -4.74 3.94
C HIS A 13 28.09 -4.15 4.14
N HIS A 14 27.94 -2.89 3.72
CA HIS A 14 26.68 -2.15 3.82
C HIS A 14 25.63 -2.53 2.77
N PHE A 15 25.97 -3.33 1.76
CA PHE A 15 25.08 -3.74 0.67
C PHE A 15 24.47 -5.12 0.90
N VAL A 16 23.44 -5.19 1.73
CA VAL A 16 22.64 -6.41 1.90
C VAL A 16 21.41 -6.32 1.00
N PHE A 17 21.20 -7.36 0.18
CA PHE A 17 20.02 -7.45 -0.67
C PHE A 17 18.75 -7.69 0.17
N ASP A 18 17.84 -6.71 0.18
CA ASP A 18 16.50 -6.81 0.76
C ASP A 18 15.56 -7.46 -0.25
N SER A 19 15.54 -8.80 -0.28
CA SER A 19 14.67 -9.59 -1.16
C SER A 19 13.17 -9.22 -1.02
N PRO A 20 12.61 -9.02 0.19
CA PRO A 20 11.24 -8.53 0.33
C PRO A 20 10.97 -7.17 -0.33
N ARG A 21 11.99 -6.30 -0.41
CA ARG A 21 11.88 -5.01 -1.12
C ARG A 21 11.84 -5.18 -2.62
N PHE A 22 12.56 -6.18 -3.16
CA PHE A 22 12.46 -6.53 -4.58
C PHE A 22 11.04 -6.93 -4.95
N ASP A 23 10.43 -7.85 -4.19
CA ASP A 23 9.06 -8.32 -4.46
C ASP A 23 8.05 -7.16 -4.45
N PHE A 24 8.21 -6.23 -3.51
CA PHE A 24 7.39 -5.02 -3.42
C PHE A 24 7.48 -4.16 -4.70
N TYR A 25 8.68 -3.84 -5.17
CA TYR A 25 8.84 -3.06 -6.41
C TYR A 25 8.38 -3.82 -7.66
N ALA A 26 8.58 -5.15 -7.68
CA ALA A 26 8.11 -5.99 -8.77
C ALA A 26 6.58 -5.90 -8.89
N SER A 27 5.84 -6.05 -7.77
CA SER A 27 4.38 -5.89 -7.72
C SER A 27 3.91 -4.59 -8.39
N THR A 28 4.43 -3.45 -7.93
CA THR A 28 4.01 -2.14 -8.46
C THR A 28 4.40 -1.95 -9.93
N THR A 29 5.57 -2.47 -10.33
CA THR A 29 6.02 -2.40 -11.72
C THR A 29 5.08 -3.18 -12.64
N TYR A 30 4.72 -4.41 -12.28
CA TYR A 30 3.76 -5.20 -13.05
C TYR A 30 2.35 -4.60 -13.02
N ALA A 31 1.98 -3.88 -11.94
CA ALA A 31 0.70 -3.21 -11.85
C ALA A 31 0.59 -2.07 -12.87
N TRP A 32 1.68 -1.32 -13.09
CA TRP A 32 1.75 -0.33 -14.16
C TRP A 32 1.71 -0.94 -15.55
N LEU A 33 2.25 -2.15 -15.71
CA LEU A 33 2.20 -2.91 -16.96
C LEU A 33 0.88 -3.66 -17.18
N ARG A 34 -0.04 -3.63 -16.19
CA ARG A 34 -1.31 -4.38 -16.19
C ARG A 34 -1.13 -5.90 -16.36
N ASP A 35 -0.02 -6.46 -15.89
CA ASP A 35 0.19 -7.91 -15.85
C ASP A 35 -0.40 -8.48 -14.55
N ALA A 36 -1.71 -8.71 -14.54
CA ALA A 36 -2.46 -9.12 -13.35
C ALA A 36 -1.86 -10.36 -12.66
N LYS A 37 -1.35 -11.33 -13.43
CA LYS A 37 -0.81 -12.57 -12.89
C LYS A 37 0.46 -12.33 -12.09
N GLU A 38 1.41 -11.57 -12.64
CA GLU A 38 2.64 -11.24 -11.91
C GLU A 38 2.37 -10.28 -10.75
N VAL A 39 1.45 -9.32 -10.91
CA VAL A 39 1.00 -8.46 -9.80
C VAL A 39 0.54 -9.28 -8.61
N GLU A 40 -0.42 -10.20 -8.82
CA GLU A 40 -0.98 -11.01 -7.74
C GLU A 40 0.12 -11.83 -7.03
N ARG A 41 0.99 -12.47 -7.82
CA ARG A 41 2.10 -13.27 -7.30
C ARG A 41 2.99 -12.46 -6.36
N TYR A 42 3.45 -11.28 -6.79
CA TYR A 42 4.36 -10.47 -6.00
C TYR A 42 3.64 -9.77 -4.84
N ALA A 43 2.43 -9.25 -5.05
CA ALA A 43 1.64 -8.59 -4.03
C ALA A 43 1.32 -9.52 -2.85
N ARG A 44 0.83 -10.74 -3.12
CA ARG A 44 0.55 -11.74 -2.07
C ARG A 44 1.81 -12.12 -1.30
N LYS A 45 2.96 -12.22 -1.99
CA LYS A 45 4.25 -12.50 -1.35
C LYS A 45 4.70 -11.34 -0.45
N THR A 46 4.58 -10.09 -0.91
CA THR A 46 4.87 -8.90 -0.12
C THR A 46 3.99 -8.82 1.13
N ILE A 47 2.68 -9.01 0.99
CA ILE A 47 1.72 -9.03 2.12
C ILE A 47 2.10 -10.12 3.13
N LYS A 48 2.42 -11.32 2.65
CA LYS A 48 2.80 -12.45 3.52
C LYS A 48 4.06 -12.16 4.34
N VAL A 49 5.07 -11.54 3.74
CA VAL A 49 6.39 -11.33 4.37
C VAL A 49 6.44 -10.03 5.19
N SER A 50 5.73 -8.99 4.77
CA SER A 50 5.76 -7.64 5.36
C SER A 50 4.59 -7.32 6.28
N GLY A 51 3.61 -8.24 6.39
CA GLY A 51 2.38 -8.08 7.15
C GLY A 51 2.58 -7.93 8.66
N ASP A 52 1.49 -7.65 9.37
CA ASP A 52 1.51 -7.47 10.83
C ASP A 52 1.95 -8.77 11.54
N PRO A 53 2.95 -8.72 12.44
CA PRO A 53 3.34 -9.84 13.28
C PRO A 53 2.26 -10.30 14.25
N LEU A 54 1.28 -9.45 14.57
CA LEU A 54 0.10 -9.83 15.37
C LEU A 54 -0.78 -10.85 14.62
N ASP A 55 -0.81 -10.79 13.28
CA ASP A 55 -1.54 -11.77 12.46
C ASP A 55 -0.74 -13.07 12.29
N ASP A 56 0.58 -12.98 12.17
CA ASP A 56 1.48 -14.14 12.06
C ASP A 56 2.83 -13.83 12.74
N PRO A 57 3.08 -14.40 13.93
CA PRO A 57 4.32 -14.16 14.69
C PRO A 57 5.61 -14.55 13.96
N ARG A 58 5.53 -15.32 12.87
CA ARG A 58 6.69 -15.69 12.04
C ARG A 58 7.16 -14.55 11.14
N ARG A 59 6.39 -13.46 11.01
CA ARG A 59 6.77 -12.27 10.24
C ARG A 59 7.78 -11.46 11.02
N ALA A 60 9.03 -11.51 10.57
CA ALA A 60 10.16 -10.86 11.26
C ALA A 60 10.22 -9.33 11.06
N HIS A 61 9.60 -8.80 10.00
CA HIS A 61 9.76 -7.40 9.59
C HIS A 61 8.42 -6.79 9.18
N TRP A 62 7.72 -6.17 10.13
CA TRP A 62 6.52 -5.41 9.84
C TRP A 62 6.86 -4.17 9.01
N GLN A 63 6.26 -4.04 7.82
CA GLN A 63 6.46 -2.89 6.94
C GLN A 63 5.09 -2.40 6.40
N PRO A 64 4.31 -1.65 7.20
CA PRO A 64 2.93 -1.24 6.86
C PRO A 64 2.81 -0.58 5.50
N SER A 65 3.78 0.26 5.13
CA SER A 65 3.82 0.96 3.84
C SER A 65 3.81 -0.01 2.66
N ARG A 66 4.61 -1.09 2.73
CA ARG A 66 4.72 -2.09 1.67
C ARG A 66 3.43 -2.89 1.55
N VAL A 67 2.83 -3.23 2.69
CA VAL A 67 1.56 -3.96 2.75
C VAL A 67 0.44 -3.13 2.14
N SER A 68 0.30 -1.87 2.55
CA SER A 68 -0.75 -0.97 2.07
C SER A 68 -0.74 -0.84 0.55
N ILE A 69 0.41 -0.59 -0.06
CA ILE A 69 0.53 -0.51 -1.52
C ILE A 69 0.31 -1.87 -2.19
N ALA A 70 0.91 -2.95 -1.67
CA ALA A 70 0.72 -4.30 -2.23
C ALA A 70 -0.74 -4.75 -2.20
N ARG A 71 -1.51 -4.35 -1.18
CA ARG A 71 -2.95 -4.58 -1.09
C ARG A 71 -3.71 -3.86 -2.21
N VAL A 72 -3.35 -2.61 -2.53
CA VAL A 72 -3.95 -1.89 -3.68
C VAL A 72 -3.57 -2.53 -5.01
N ASP A 73 -2.30 -2.92 -5.18
CA ASP A 73 -1.84 -3.62 -6.39
C ASP A 73 -2.58 -4.97 -6.56
N LEU A 74 -2.75 -5.73 -5.48
CA LEU A 74 -3.54 -6.97 -5.49
C LEU A 74 -5.00 -6.71 -5.85
N ALA A 75 -5.61 -5.66 -5.30
CA ALA A 75 -6.97 -5.27 -5.65
C ALA A 75 -7.14 -4.96 -7.14
N TYR A 76 -6.17 -4.29 -7.77
CA TYR A 76 -6.15 -4.11 -9.22
C TYR A 76 -6.13 -5.44 -9.96
N SER A 77 -5.22 -6.34 -9.61
CA SER A 77 -5.13 -7.65 -10.26
C SER A 77 -6.44 -8.43 -10.15
N LEU A 78 -7.05 -8.47 -8.96
CA LEU A 78 -8.31 -9.16 -8.72
C LEU A 78 -9.47 -8.53 -9.51
N PHE A 79 -9.50 -7.20 -9.60
CA PHE A 79 -10.49 -6.49 -10.41
C PHE A 79 -10.38 -6.84 -11.90
N GLU A 80 -9.16 -6.84 -12.47
CA GLU A 80 -8.91 -7.24 -13.87
C GLU A 80 -9.31 -8.70 -14.14
N GLN A 81 -9.23 -9.56 -13.11
CA GLN A 81 -9.67 -10.95 -13.17
C GLN A 81 -11.18 -11.14 -12.90
N GLY A 82 -11.94 -10.06 -12.70
CA GLY A 82 -13.38 -10.09 -12.45
C GLY A 82 -13.77 -10.49 -11.00
N GLN A 83 -12.82 -10.52 -10.08
CA GLN A 83 -13.01 -10.91 -8.67
C GLN A 83 -13.31 -9.68 -7.80
N LEU A 84 -14.42 -8.99 -8.10
CA LEU A 84 -14.76 -7.69 -7.49
C LEU A 84 -14.79 -7.71 -5.95
N GLU A 85 -15.45 -8.69 -5.33
CA GLU A 85 -15.58 -8.73 -3.86
C GLU A 85 -14.21 -8.83 -3.18
N GLU A 86 -13.32 -9.68 -3.70
CA GLU A 86 -11.96 -9.82 -3.18
C GLU A 86 -11.15 -8.55 -3.45
N ALA A 87 -11.31 -7.94 -4.63
CA ALA A 87 -10.66 -6.66 -4.95
C ALA A 87 -11.04 -5.55 -3.95
N VAL A 88 -12.34 -5.40 -3.66
CA VAL A 88 -12.84 -4.41 -2.69
C VAL A 88 -12.33 -4.71 -1.28
N HIS A 89 -12.32 -5.99 -0.88
CA HIS A 89 -11.75 -6.39 0.42
C HIS A 89 -10.28 -5.96 0.53
N GLU A 90 -9.46 -6.31 -0.46
CA GLU A 90 -8.04 -6.00 -0.48
C GLU A 90 -7.77 -4.49 -0.47
N ALA A 91 -8.50 -3.72 -1.28
CA ALA A 91 -8.40 -2.27 -1.29
C ALA A 91 -8.86 -1.63 0.04
N THR A 92 -9.80 -2.24 0.74
CA THR A 92 -10.21 -1.82 2.10
C THR A 92 -9.09 -2.05 3.11
N GLU A 93 -8.50 -3.24 3.10
CA GLU A 93 -7.42 -3.61 4.03
C GLU A 93 -6.17 -2.74 3.80
N ALA A 94 -5.98 -2.21 2.58
CA ALA A 94 -4.91 -1.27 2.29
C ALA A 94 -4.92 0.00 3.16
N PHE A 95 -6.08 0.40 3.69
CA PHE A 95 -6.23 1.58 4.53
C PHE A 95 -5.94 1.33 6.01
N LYS A 96 -5.59 0.09 6.40
CA LYS A 96 -5.21 -0.25 7.76
C LYS A 96 -3.68 -0.29 7.93
N PRO A 97 -3.17 0.00 9.14
CA PRO A 97 -3.90 0.51 10.31
C PRO A 97 -4.25 2.01 10.20
N PHE A 98 -3.67 2.71 9.23
CA PHE A 98 -3.97 4.11 8.93
C PHE A 98 -3.91 4.34 7.42
N VAL A 99 -4.67 5.32 6.94
CA VAL A 99 -4.69 5.68 5.52
C VAL A 99 -3.35 6.30 5.15
N ARG A 100 -2.72 5.78 4.10
CA ARG A 100 -1.54 6.40 3.50
C ARG A 100 -1.91 7.12 2.21
N ARG A 101 -1.27 8.26 1.98
CA ARG A 101 -1.53 9.11 0.81
C ARG A 101 -1.23 8.39 -0.51
N ASP A 102 -0.12 7.66 -0.56
CA ASP A 102 0.32 6.89 -1.73
C ASP A 102 -0.69 5.80 -2.11
N ALA A 103 -1.12 4.99 -1.14
CA ALA A 103 -2.16 3.98 -1.34
C ALA A 103 -3.52 4.58 -1.71
N LEU A 104 -3.92 5.68 -1.06
CA LEU A 104 -5.17 6.37 -1.39
C LEU A 104 -5.20 6.87 -2.84
N LEU A 105 -4.11 7.47 -3.34
CA LEU A 105 -4.06 7.94 -4.73
C LEU A 105 -4.28 6.79 -5.72
N ARG A 106 -3.62 5.64 -5.47
CA ARG A 106 -3.78 4.43 -6.29
C ARG A 106 -5.17 3.81 -6.18
N ALA A 107 -5.77 3.82 -4.99
CA ALA A 107 -7.12 3.33 -4.77
C ALA A 107 -8.21 4.22 -5.42
N VAL A 108 -7.97 5.53 -5.56
CA VAL A 108 -8.88 6.44 -6.28
C VAL A 108 -8.91 6.14 -7.78
N GLU A 109 -7.76 5.76 -8.35
CA GLU A 109 -7.70 5.30 -9.74
C GLU A 109 -8.52 4.01 -9.91
N LEU A 110 -8.38 3.04 -8.99
CA LEU A 110 -9.17 1.81 -8.98
C LEU A 110 -10.67 2.09 -8.80
N ASP A 111 -11.04 3.00 -7.89
CA ASP A 111 -12.44 3.41 -7.69
C ASP A 111 -13.07 3.96 -8.95
N THR A 112 -12.29 4.68 -9.76
CA THR A 112 -12.79 5.21 -11.03
C THR A 112 -13.15 4.08 -11.99
N GLU A 113 -12.31 3.05 -12.09
CA GLU A 113 -12.55 1.87 -12.92
C GLU A 113 -13.69 1.00 -12.37
N VAL A 114 -13.70 0.74 -11.07
CA VAL A 114 -14.77 -0.02 -10.39
C VAL A 114 -16.11 0.68 -10.55
N ARG A 115 -16.19 2.01 -10.45
CA ARG A 115 -17.45 2.74 -10.66
C ARG A 115 -17.92 2.68 -12.11
N ALA A 116 -17.00 2.70 -13.07
CA ALA A 116 -17.34 2.58 -14.48
C ALA A 116 -17.96 1.21 -14.80
N THR A 117 -17.43 0.14 -14.22
CA THR A 117 -17.87 -1.24 -14.50
C THR A 117 -18.99 -1.73 -13.57
N TYR A 118 -18.91 -1.41 -12.28
CA TYR A 118 -19.75 -1.95 -11.19
C TYR A 118 -20.40 -0.87 -10.32
N GLY A 119 -20.45 0.40 -10.72
CA GLY A 119 -20.97 1.49 -9.87
C GLY A 119 -22.44 1.34 -9.45
N ARG A 120 -23.22 0.48 -10.11
CA ARG A 120 -24.61 0.17 -9.74
C ARG A 120 -24.74 -1.03 -8.80
N THR A 121 -23.67 -1.78 -8.54
CA THR A 121 -23.71 -2.90 -7.59
C THR A 121 -23.49 -2.40 -6.16
N PRO A 122 -23.94 -3.15 -5.14
CA PRO A 122 -23.64 -2.84 -3.75
C PRO A 122 -22.15 -2.75 -3.45
N GLU A 123 -21.34 -3.65 -4.04
CA GLU A 123 -19.90 -3.75 -3.82
C GLU A 123 -19.16 -2.54 -4.38
N GLY A 124 -19.51 -2.12 -5.61
CA GLY A 124 -18.92 -0.92 -6.23
C GLY A 124 -19.25 0.36 -5.45
N ARG A 125 -20.47 0.49 -4.92
CA ARG A 125 -20.84 1.62 -4.05
C ARG A 125 -20.10 1.60 -2.72
N ARG A 126 -20.03 0.43 -2.08
CA ARG A 126 -19.32 0.24 -0.81
C ARG A 126 -17.85 0.63 -0.94
N PHE A 127 -17.19 0.23 -2.03
CA PHE A 127 -15.81 0.59 -2.28
C PHE A 127 -15.63 2.11 -2.43
N HIS A 128 -16.52 2.76 -3.19
CA HIS A 128 -16.50 4.21 -3.33
C HIS A 128 -16.65 4.92 -1.98
N GLU A 129 -17.58 4.47 -1.13
CA GLU A 129 -17.79 5.01 0.21
C GLU A 129 -16.52 4.90 1.07
N GLN A 130 -15.80 3.78 0.98
CA GLN A 130 -14.53 3.58 1.69
C GLN A 130 -13.44 4.53 1.20
N VAL A 131 -13.30 4.72 -0.11
CA VAL A 131 -12.33 5.67 -0.69
C VAL A 131 -12.66 7.11 -0.29
N VAL A 132 -13.93 7.49 -0.28
CA VAL A 132 -14.39 8.80 0.21
C VAL A 132 -14.07 8.97 1.70
N ALA A 133 -14.34 7.95 2.53
CA ALA A 133 -14.03 7.99 3.95
C ALA A 133 -12.51 8.12 4.20
N ALA A 134 -11.69 7.35 3.49
CA ALA A 134 -10.23 7.41 3.58
C ALA A 134 -9.67 8.77 3.12
N ARG A 135 -10.27 9.39 2.10
CA ARG A 135 -9.90 10.76 1.70
C ARG A 135 -10.25 11.78 2.78
N ARG A 136 -11.41 11.65 3.43
CA ARG A 136 -11.82 12.55 4.52
C ARG A 136 -10.90 12.43 5.74
N SER A 137 -10.47 11.22 6.11
CA SER A 137 -9.55 11.04 7.25
C SER A 137 -8.17 11.64 7.03
N MET A 138 -7.79 11.91 5.76
CA MET A 138 -6.54 12.58 5.40
C MET A 138 -6.66 14.11 5.34
N GLN A 139 -7.88 14.66 5.38
CA GLN A 139 -8.08 16.10 5.39
C GLN A 139 -7.84 16.64 6.80
N PRO A 140 -7.09 17.75 6.96
CA PRO A 140 -7.01 18.41 8.24
C PRO A 140 -8.42 18.88 8.67
N PRO A 141 -8.71 18.94 9.98
CA PRO A 141 -9.99 19.44 10.46
C PRO A 141 -10.23 20.86 9.92
N ALA A 142 -11.48 21.14 9.53
CA ALA A 142 -11.86 22.44 8.98
C ALA A 142 -11.52 23.56 9.98
N GLY A 143 -10.53 24.39 9.65
CA GLY A 143 -10.08 25.52 10.48
C GLY A 143 -8.56 25.61 10.71
N GLU A 144 -7.82 24.51 10.52
CA GLU A 144 -6.35 24.54 10.62
C GLU A 144 -5.72 24.78 9.24
N SER A 145 -5.55 26.06 8.90
CA SER A 145 -4.67 26.45 7.81
C SER A 145 -3.22 26.10 8.18
N LEU A 146 -2.63 25.11 7.49
CA LEU A 146 -1.21 24.72 7.63
C LEU A 146 -0.22 25.82 7.18
N TYR A 147 -0.71 27.01 6.82
CA TYR A 147 0.10 28.12 6.30
C TYR A 147 0.62 29.12 7.35
N THR A 148 0.34 28.94 8.65
CA THR A 148 0.82 29.90 9.68
C THR A 148 2.18 29.56 10.30
N ALA A 149 2.78 28.41 9.98
CA ALA A 149 4.14 28.09 10.44
C ALA A 149 5.19 28.79 9.54
N THR A 150 5.34 30.09 9.70
CA THR A 150 6.53 30.80 9.22
C THR A 150 7.73 30.32 10.04
N CYS A 151 8.66 29.61 9.40
CA CYS A 151 9.96 29.33 10.01
C CYS A 151 10.63 30.68 10.35
N PRO A 152 11.08 30.90 11.60
CA PRO A 152 11.89 32.06 11.89
C PRO A 152 13.23 31.89 11.18
N VAL A 153 13.43 32.65 10.11
CA VAL A 153 14.76 32.79 9.48
C VAL A 153 15.58 33.65 10.42
N THR A 154 16.47 33.03 11.20
CA THR A 154 17.49 33.77 11.95
C THR A 154 18.48 34.35 10.96
N PRO A 155 18.71 35.68 10.93
CA PRO A 155 19.74 36.25 10.08
C PRO A 155 21.11 35.79 10.58
N ARG A 156 21.93 35.24 9.68
CA ARG A 156 23.35 34.99 9.96
C ARG A 156 24.05 36.34 10.15
N ALA A 157 24.74 36.47 11.28
CA ALA A 157 25.70 37.54 11.55
C ALA A 157 26.96 37.39 10.69
#